data_AF-A0A0U3C743-F1
#
_entry.id   AF-A0A0U3C743-F1
#
_cell.length_a   1.000
_cell.length_b   1.000
_cell.length_c   1.000
_cell.angle_alpha   90.00
_cell.angle_beta   90.00
_cell.angle_gamma   90.00
#
_symmetry.space_group_name_H-M   'P 1'
#
loop_
_entity.id
_entity.type
_entity.pdbx_description
1 polymer ?
#
loop_
_entity_poly.entity_id
_entity_poly.type
_entity_poly.pdbx_seq_one_letter_code
_entity_poly.pdbx_strand_id
1 'polypeptide(L)'
;MRKIVGREGLPDNAGMSASKPSSKKPAPRGTGTAAKPSGPRSASASGPGARSSASRPAGAPSTGPSSRRQAAPTSSAPAAYVPRTPAPPEPWSDEDLERLQSLLDEVAQRSEPLDVSMLDGFLVGVILQPRPVALSAWWPWVLDSEEGQAPAGVDAQALLQLVQRRFTELRQAIADRQWFDPWVFELDEEASPSDTVLPWVAGFALATDVFPGLMGLDESQLTEPLAQLYMHLDPDDLEDADALLEEIESLEPPEELDEAVESLVRASLLLADVSLPQAAPRPAGRGGPRSGGPRSGGPRSGGPHSGGPGRGPSPRGRR
;
A
#
# COMPACT_ATOMS: atom_id res chain seq x y z
N MET A 1 9.98 18.79 -23.33
CA MET A 1 10.03 18.87 -21.86
C MET A 1 11.41 18.43 -21.39
N ARG A 2 12.08 19.16 -20.49
CA ARG A 2 13.25 18.65 -19.79
C ARG A 2 12.82 18.31 -18.36
N LYS A 3 12.96 17.05 -17.95
CA LYS A 3 12.88 16.65 -16.54
C LYS A 3 14.14 17.17 -15.85
N ILE A 4 14.01 17.91 -14.76
CA ILE A 4 15.17 18.62 -14.18
C ILE A 4 15.76 17.96 -12.94
N VAL A 5 15.10 16.98 -12.33
CA VAL A 5 15.69 16.28 -11.17
C VAL A 5 15.96 14.81 -11.50
N GLY A 6 17.24 14.54 -11.72
CA GLY A 6 17.88 13.24 -11.59
C GLY A 6 19.25 13.50 -10.97
N ARG A 7 19.32 13.56 -9.64
CA ARG A 7 20.59 13.85 -8.94
C ARG A 7 21.24 12.55 -8.48
N GLU A 8 22.38 12.24 -9.08
CA GLU A 8 23.32 11.22 -8.61
C GLU A 8 23.75 11.48 -7.15
N GLY A 9 23.44 10.50 -6.29
CA GLY A 9 24.23 10.10 -5.12
C GLY A 9 24.37 11.08 -3.95
N LEU A 10 23.70 10.77 -2.83
CA LEU A 10 24.25 10.96 -1.48
C LEU A 10 23.71 9.87 -0.54
N PRO A 11 24.46 9.45 0.50
CA PRO A 11 24.29 8.17 1.17
C PRO A 11 23.30 8.19 2.33
N ASP A 12 22.82 6.98 2.66
CA ASP A 12 22.14 6.60 3.89
C ASP A 12 22.70 7.33 5.12
N ASN A 13 21.83 8.04 5.85
CA ASN A 13 22.11 8.31 7.26
C ASN A 13 20.86 8.21 8.13
N ALA A 14 21.09 7.51 9.23
CA ALA A 14 20.16 7.11 10.25
C ALA A 14 19.86 8.24 11.24
N GLY A 15 18.65 8.18 11.79
CA GLY A 15 18.43 8.39 13.22
C GLY A 15 18.04 9.78 13.66
N MET A 16 16.78 10.16 13.47
CA MET A 16 16.15 11.19 14.30
C MET A 16 15.59 10.55 15.58
N SER A 17 16.21 10.89 16.71
CA SER A 17 15.75 10.54 18.06
C SER A 17 14.59 11.42 18.50
N ALA A 18 13.54 10.78 18.98
CA ALA A 18 12.37 11.39 19.60
C ALA A 18 12.70 12.19 20.87
N SER A 19 12.13 13.40 20.98
CA SER A 19 12.00 14.13 22.25
C SER A 19 10.52 14.25 22.63
N LYS A 20 10.22 13.92 23.89
CA LYS A 20 8.89 13.86 24.50
C LYS A 20 8.33 15.24 24.88
N PRO A 21 7.00 15.37 25.02
CA PRO A 21 6.29 16.64 25.19
C PRO A 21 6.17 17.08 26.65
N SER A 22 6.02 18.40 26.85
CA SER A 22 5.74 19.03 28.14
C SER A 22 4.29 19.49 28.22
N SER A 23 3.63 19.14 29.33
CA SER A 23 2.19 19.25 29.57
C SER A 23 1.72 20.67 29.93
N LYS A 24 0.50 21.05 29.50
CA LYS A 24 -0.34 22.01 30.24
C LYS A 24 -1.83 21.66 30.13
N LYS A 25 -2.51 21.81 31.27
CA LYS A 25 -3.88 21.40 31.65
C LYS A 25 -4.84 22.64 31.59
N PRO A 26 -6.17 22.55 31.82
CA PRO A 26 -7.18 22.97 30.84
C PRO A 26 -8.27 23.91 31.42
N ALA A 27 -9.35 24.11 30.62
CA ALA A 27 -10.75 24.46 30.95
C ALA A 27 -11.23 25.85 30.45
N PRO A 28 -12.56 26.13 30.34
CA PRO A 28 -13.75 25.28 30.57
C PRO A 28 -14.81 25.27 29.45
N ARG A 29 -15.78 24.35 29.65
CA ARG A 29 -17.00 24.06 28.88
C ARG A 29 -17.92 25.27 28.64
N GLY A 30 -18.44 25.34 27.41
CA GLY A 30 -19.64 26.08 27.03
C GLY A 30 -20.74 25.13 26.55
N THR A 31 -21.95 25.37 27.03
CA THR A 31 -23.18 24.60 26.84
C THR A 31 -24.03 25.16 25.70
N GLY A 32 -24.67 24.30 24.90
CA GLY A 32 -25.83 24.71 24.09
C GLY A 32 -26.10 23.73 22.94
N THR A 33 -26.97 22.74 23.10
CA THR A 33 -28.42 22.73 22.79
C THR A 33 -28.70 22.08 21.43
N ALA A 34 -29.64 21.14 21.47
CA ALA A 34 -30.03 20.22 20.42
C ALA A 34 -30.87 20.86 19.29
N ALA A 35 -30.77 20.29 18.07
CA ALA A 35 -31.89 20.18 17.13
C ALA A 35 -31.62 19.12 16.03
N LYS A 36 -32.24 17.95 16.16
CA LYS A 36 -32.82 17.17 15.03
C LYS A 36 -34.27 17.65 14.87
N PRO A 37 -35.02 17.48 13.75
CA PRO A 37 -35.05 16.31 12.86
C PRO A 37 -35.17 16.70 11.35
N SER A 38 -35.12 15.82 10.34
CA SER A 38 -36.21 14.94 9.88
C SER A 38 -35.82 14.40 8.50
N GLY A 39 -36.10 13.11 8.21
CA GLY A 39 -35.98 12.55 6.85
C GLY A 39 -37.13 12.95 5.92
N PRO A 40 -37.17 12.34 4.71
CA PRO A 40 -38.20 11.32 4.50
C PRO A 40 -37.74 10.05 3.75
N ARG A 41 -38.51 8.99 4.02
CA ARG A 41 -38.66 7.71 3.30
C ARG A 41 -39.24 7.99 1.89
N SER A 42 -39.18 7.18 0.83
CA SER A 42 -39.43 5.76 0.54
C SER A 42 -39.10 5.61 -0.97
N ALA A 43 -38.75 4.45 -1.54
CA ALA A 43 -39.73 3.48 -1.98
C ALA A 43 -39.09 2.20 -2.57
N SER A 44 -39.78 1.11 -2.28
CA SER A 44 -39.66 -0.26 -2.78
C SER A 44 -40.11 -0.45 -4.23
N ALA A 45 -39.54 -1.43 -4.92
CA ALA A 45 -40.26 -2.21 -5.93
C ALA A 45 -39.72 -3.66 -6.01
N SER A 46 -40.64 -4.61 -5.84
CA SER A 46 -40.53 -6.07 -5.97
C SER A 46 -40.39 -6.50 -7.44
N GLY A 47 -39.50 -7.45 -7.80
CA GLY A 47 -39.80 -8.86 -8.20
C GLY A 47 -40.34 -9.04 -9.64
N PRO A 48 -40.42 -10.26 -10.25
CA PRO A 48 -40.02 -11.61 -9.80
C PRO A 48 -39.36 -12.54 -10.87
N GLY A 49 -39.01 -13.77 -10.47
CA GLY A 49 -38.88 -14.97 -11.33
C GLY A 49 -37.51 -15.17 -12.00
N ALA A 50 -36.94 -16.37 -12.17
CA ALA A 50 -37.50 -17.70 -12.25
C ALA A 50 -36.48 -18.78 -11.83
N ARG A 51 -37.04 -19.91 -11.38
CA ARG A 51 -36.38 -21.18 -11.10
C ARG A 51 -35.97 -21.85 -12.42
N SER A 52 -34.87 -22.62 -12.42
CA SER A 52 -34.84 -23.93 -13.10
C SER A 52 -33.64 -24.76 -12.67
N SER A 53 -33.97 -25.99 -12.29
CA SER A 53 -33.14 -27.10 -11.87
C SER A 53 -33.10 -28.13 -13.00
N ALA A 54 -31.93 -28.68 -13.33
CA ALA A 54 -31.77 -30.00 -13.98
C ALA A 54 -30.29 -30.41 -13.86
N SER A 55 -29.94 -31.38 -13.00
CA SER A 55 -29.99 -32.83 -13.23
C SER A 55 -28.79 -33.36 -14.03
N ARG A 56 -27.82 -33.91 -13.28
CA ARG A 56 -26.80 -34.87 -13.74
C ARG A 56 -27.46 -36.22 -14.04
N PRO A 57 -26.83 -37.04 -14.89
CA PRO A 57 -26.80 -38.47 -14.62
C PRO A 57 -25.37 -39.04 -14.59
N ALA A 58 -25.22 -40.07 -13.76
CA ALA A 58 -24.07 -40.94 -13.65
C ALA A 58 -24.19 -42.13 -14.61
N GLY A 59 -23.06 -42.71 -15.02
CA GLY A 59 -22.99 -43.99 -15.72
C GLY A 59 -21.56 -44.44 -15.99
N ALA A 60 -21.07 -45.42 -15.22
CA ALA A 60 -19.90 -46.29 -15.50
C ALA A 60 -20.37 -47.49 -16.40
N PRO A 61 -19.55 -48.50 -16.80
CA PRO A 61 -18.17 -48.84 -16.44
C PRO A 61 -17.23 -49.35 -17.58
N SER A 62 -16.01 -49.69 -17.14
CA SER A 62 -14.85 -50.39 -17.72
C SER A 62 -14.94 -51.25 -18.98
N THR A 63 -13.85 -51.24 -19.78
CA THR A 63 -13.04 -52.44 -20.14
C THR A 63 -11.67 -52.00 -20.72
N GLY A 64 -10.57 -52.59 -20.24
CA GLY A 64 -9.23 -52.51 -20.85
C GLY A 64 -9.10 -53.38 -22.12
N PRO A 65 -7.96 -53.38 -22.83
CA PRO A 65 -6.81 -54.15 -22.32
C PRO A 65 -5.39 -53.61 -22.64
N SER A 66 -4.44 -54.08 -21.81
CA SER A 66 -3.08 -54.57 -22.12
C SER A 66 -2.05 -53.72 -22.90
N SER A 67 -1.09 -53.21 -22.12
CA SER A 67 0.35 -53.52 -22.22
C SER A 67 1.14 -53.17 -23.49
N ARG A 68 1.91 -52.09 -23.43
CA ARG A 68 3.29 -52.07 -23.96
C ARG A 68 4.20 -51.23 -23.05
N ARG A 69 5.00 -51.93 -22.25
CA ARG A 69 6.04 -51.38 -21.38
C ARG A 69 7.15 -50.81 -22.27
N GLN A 70 7.18 -49.49 -22.46
CA GLN A 70 8.30 -48.81 -23.09
C GLN A 70 9.28 -48.38 -22.01
N ALA A 71 10.55 -48.72 -22.21
CA ALA A 71 11.65 -48.38 -21.30
C ALA A 71 11.84 -46.86 -21.26
N ALA A 72 11.84 -46.30 -20.06
CA ALA A 72 12.13 -44.89 -19.84
C ALA A 72 13.62 -44.63 -20.12
N PRO A 73 13.99 -43.58 -20.89
CA PRO A 73 15.34 -43.08 -20.90
C PRO A 73 15.66 -42.45 -19.53
N THR A 74 16.88 -42.70 -19.07
CA THR A 74 17.45 -42.23 -17.82
C THR A 74 17.26 -40.73 -17.63
N SER A 75 16.61 -40.38 -16.51
CA SER A 75 16.38 -39.02 -16.05
C SER A 75 17.70 -38.26 -15.92
N SER A 76 17.93 -37.30 -16.82
CA SER A 76 18.91 -36.24 -16.60
C SER A 76 18.47 -35.45 -15.36
N ALA A 77 19.37 -35.24 -14.40
CA ALA A 77 19.06 -34.46 -13.21
C ALA A 77 18.59 -33.05 -13.62
N PRO A 78 17.51 -32.50 -13.03
CA PRO A 78 17.11 -31.13 -13.34
C PRO A 78 18.23 -30.21 -12.90
N ALA A 79 18.76 -29.42 -13.84
CA ALA A 79 19.67 -28.32 -13.53
C ALA A 79 19.02 -27.47 -12.43
N ALA A 80 19.78 -27.21 -11.36
CA ALA A 80 19.34 -26.38 -10.26
C ALA A 80 18.78 -25.07 -10.83
N TYR A 81 17.51 -24.78 -10.56
CA TYR A 81 16.92 -23.49 -10.86
C TYR A 81 17.66 -22.46 -10.01
N VAL A 82 18.56 -21.71 -10.65
CA VAL A 82 19.10 -20.49 -10.07
C VAL A 82 18.02 -19.44 -10.31
N PRO A 83 17.33 -18.94 -9.27
CA PRO A 83 16.42 -17.82 -9.46
C PRO A 83 17.22 -16.69 -10.06
N ARG A 84 16.88 -16.30 -11.28
CA ARG A 84 17.47 -15.12 -11.91
C ARG A 84 16.96 -13.95 -11.09
N THR A 85 17.84 -13.28 -10.36
CA THR A 85 17.51 -11.97 -9.78
C THR A 85 16.99 -11.12 -10.92
N PRO A 86 15.76 -10.58 -10.85
CA PRO A 86 15.25 -9.72 -11.89
C PRO A 86 16.25 -8.57 -12.08
N ALA A 87 16.52 -8.22 -13.34
CA ALA A 87 17.32 -7.03 -13.62
C ALA A 87 16.62 -5.81 -12.98
N PRO A 88 17.38 -4.81 -12.51
CA PRO A 88 16.78 -3.57 -12.06
C PRO A 88 15.88 -3.02 -13.17
N PRO A 89 14.73 -2.41 -12.81
CA PRO A 89 13.84 -1.82 -13.80
C PRO A 89 14.62 -0.82 -14.66
N GLU A 90 14.34 -0.82 -15.95
CA GLU A 90 14.96 0.14 -16.87
C GLU A 90 14.54 1.56 -16.46
N PRO A 91 15.49 2.50 -16.33
CA PRO A 91 15.16 3.88 -15.98
C PRO A 91 14.28 4.52 -17.05
N TRP A 92 13.45 5.49 -16.68
CA TRP A 92 12.66 6.26 -17.63
C TRP A 92 13.56 7.10 -18.52
N SER A 93 13.39 6.95 -19.82
CA SER A 93 14.03 7.81 -20.81
C SER A 93 13.15 9.01 -21.15
N ASP A 94 13.74 10.04 -21.75
CA ASP A 94 12.97 11.17 -22.30
C ASP A 94 11.98 10.69 -23.38
N GLU A 95 12.34 9.66 -24.17
CA GLU A 95 11.47 9.05 -25.19
C GLU A 95 10.24 8.38 -24.56
N ASP A 96 10.39 7.72 -23.40
CA ASP A 96 9.26 7.14 -22.68
C ASP A 96 8.28 8.23 -22.21
N LEU A 97 8.77 9.37 -21.73
CA LEU A 97 7.96 10.50 -21.29
C LEU A 97 7.28 11.21 -22.46
N GLU A 98 7.99 11.42 -23.57
CA GLU A 98 7.42 11.97 -24.81
C GLU A 98 6.31 11.05 -25.36
N ARG A 99 6.52 9.73 -25.29
CA ARG A 99 5.50 8.77 -25.70
C ARG A 99 4.29 8.80 -24.77
N LEU A 100 4.51 8.90 -23.46
CA LEU A 100 3.44 9.04 -22.46
C LEU A 100 2.61 10.30 -22.73
N GLN A 101 3.26 11.46 -22.89
CA GLN A 101 2.60 12.72 -23.20
C GLN A 101 1.76 12.62 -24.48
N SER A 102 2.34 12.09 -25.57
CA SER A 102 1.64 11.94 -26.84
C SER A 102 0.36 11.09 -26.71
N LEU A 103 0.40 10.04 -25.89
CA LEU A 103 -0.76 9.19 -25.63
C LEU A 103 -1.82 9.89 -24.79
N LEU A 104 -1.43 10.72 -23.81
CA LEU A 104 -2.36 11.55 -23.04
C LEU A 104 -3.00 12.61 -23.94
N ASP A 105 -2.25 13.24 -24.84
CA ASP A 105 -2.77 14.20 -25.82
C ASP A 105 -3.80 13.56 -26.78
N GLU A 106 -3.62 12.28 -27.12
CA GLU A 106 -4.62 11.51 -27.88
C GLU A 106 -5.92 11.30 -27.10
N VAL A 107 -5.83 11.07 -25.78
CA VAL A 107 -6.99 10.96 -24.88
C VAL A 107 -7.68 12.32 -24.71
N ALA A 108 -6.90 13.40 -24.59
CA ALA A 108 -7.39 14.78 -24.43
C ALA A 108 -8.27 15.27 -25.59
N GLN A 109 -8.25 14.58 -26.73
CA GLN A 109 -9.18 14.85 -27.84
C GLN A 109 -10.64 14.41 -27.55
N ARG A 110 -10.88 13.69 -26.44
CA ARG A 110 -12.16 13.07 -26.12
C ARG A 110 -12.66 13.29 -24.68
N SER A 111 -11.76 13.49 -23.75
CA SER A 111 -12.02 13.69 -22.32
C SER A 111 -10.91 14.57 -21.72
N GLU A 112 -10.91 14.77 -20.41
CA GLU A 112 -9.90 15.55 -19.69
C GLU A 112 -8.95 14.60 -18.92
N PRO A 113 -7.92 14.00 -19.55
CA PRO A 113 -6.99 13.12 -18.86
C PRO A 113 -6.07 13.92 -17.92
N LEU A 114 -5.50 13.23 -16.94
CA LEU A 114 -4.40 13.80 -16.15
C LEU A 114 -3.21 14.12 -17.06
N ASP A 115 -2.56 15.26 -16.83
CA ASP A 115 -1.24 15.50 -17.40
C ASP A 115 -0.17 14.61 -16.74
N VAL A 116 1.06 14.62 -17.27
CA VAL A 116 2.14 13.74 -16.78
C VAL A 116 2.51 14.02 -15.32
N SER A 117 2.47 15.27 -14.88
CA SER A 117 2.83 15.68 -13.51
C SER A 117 1.73 15.31 -12.53
N MET A 118 0.48 15.66 -12.85
CA MET A 118 -0.72 15.25 -12.10
C MET A 118 -0.82 13.73 -12.00
N LEU A 119 -0.56 13.00 -13.09
CA LEU A 119 -0.55 11.54 -13.08
C LEU A 119 0.42 10.98 -12.03
N ASP A 120 1.64 11.51 -11.95
CA ASP A 120 2.65 11.01 -11.01
C ASP A 120 2.21 11.19 -9.55
N GLY A 121 1.71 12.38 -9.20
CA GLY A 121 1.16 12.65 -7.87
C GLY A 121 -0.10 11.83 -7.55
N PHE A 122 -0.98 11.65 -8.54
CA PHE A 122 -2.16 10.80 -8.43
C PHE A 122 -1.79 9.34 -8.12
N LEU A 123 -0.78 8.79 -8.81
CA LEU A 123 -0.31 7.43 -8.54
C LEU A 123 0.25 7.31 -7.11
N VAL A 124 0.97 8.31 -6.61
CA VAL A 124 1.45 8.34 -5.21
C VAL A 124 0.27 8.35 -4.23
N GLY A 125 -0.74 9.18 -4.44
CA GLY A 125 -1.94 9.21 -3.59
C GLY A 125 -2.73 7.89 -3.61
N VAL A 126 -2.78 7.19 -4.75
CA VAL A 126 -3.36 5.85 -4.88
C VAL A 126 -2.53 4.80 -4.12
N ILE A 127 -1.19 4.86 -4.22
CA ILE A 127 -0.28 3.92 -3.55
C ILE A 127 -0.35 4.07 -2.03
N LEU A 128 -0.48 5.30 -1.53
CA LEU A 128 -0.50 5.61 -0.10
C LEU A 128 -1.83 5.26 0.58
N GLN A 129 -2.81 4.72 -0.15
CA GLN A 129 -4.02 4.20 0.46
C GLN A 129 -3.71 2.99 1.37
N PRO A 130 -4.24 2.96 2.61
CA PRO A 130 -3.97 1.88 3.56
C PRO A 130 -4.55 0.52 3.11
N ARG A 131 -5.46 0.53 2.13
CA ARG A 131 -5.90 -0.66 1.41
C ARG A 131 -5.61 -0.49 -0.07
N PRO A 132 -5.03 -1.51 -0.74
CA PRO A 132 -4.76 -1.42 -2.17
C PRO A 132 -6.02 -1.09 -2.98
N VAL A 133 -5.95 -0.05 -3.79
CA VAL A 133 -7.01 0.32 -4.73
C VAL A 133 -6.87 -0.53 -6.00
N ALA A 134 -7.97 -1.14 -6.45
CA ALA A 134 -7.95 -1.95 -7.65
C ALA A 134 -7.72 -1.09 -8.90
N LEU A 135 -6.99 -1.61 -9.89
CA LEU A 135 -6.76 -0.93 -11.17
C LEU A 135 -8.04 -0.40 -11.82
N SER A 136 -9.10 -1.20 -11.82
CA SER A 136 -10.39 -0.81 -12.41
C SER A 136 -11.07 0.37 -11.71
N ALA A 137 -10.66 0.72 -10.49
CA ALA A 137 -11.22 1.83 -9.74
C ALA A 137 -10.47 3.14 -10.01
N TRP A 138 -9.13 3.12 -10.11
CA TRP A 138 -8.34 4.34 -10.31
C TRP A 138 -7.99 4.61 -11.78
N TRP A 139 -7.97 3.60 -12.64
CA TRP A 139 -7.63 3.78 -14.05
C TRP A 139 -8.54 4.76 -14.81
N PRO A 140 -9.88 4.76 -14.61
CA PRO A 140 -10.74 5.73 -15.27
C PRO A 140 -10.37 7.19 -14.99
N TRP A 141 -9.91 7.51 -13.77
CA TRP A 141 -9.49 8.86 -13.36
C TRP A 141 -8.22 9.36 -14.06
N VAL A 142 -7.41 8.45 -14.61
CA VAL A 142 -6.26 8.84 -15.46
C VAL A 142 -6.74 9.35 -16.83
N LEU A 143 -7.86 8.82 -17.32
CA LEU A 143 -8.41 9.16 -18.63
C LEU A 143 -9.40 10.34 -18.58
N ASP A 144 -10.00 10.57 -17.42
CA ASP A 144 -10.96 11.63 -17.16
C ASP A 144 -10.87 12.02 -15.67
N SER A 145 -10.16 13.10 -15.38
CA SER A 145 -9.93 13.59 -14.02
C SER A 145 -11.17 14.20 -13.38
N GLU A 146 -12.16 14.60 -14.18
CA GLU A 146 -13.38 15.26 -13.72
C GLU A 146 -14.46 14.25 -13.35
N GLU A 147 -14.71 13.27 -14.23
CA GLU A 147 -15.82 12.33 -14.07
C GLU A 147 -15.38 10.93 -13.60
N GLY A 148 -14.09 10.60 -13.71
CA GLY A 148 -13.60 9.25 -13.41
C GLY A 148 -14.23 8.20 -14.33
N GLN A 149 -14.50 8.55 -15.60
CA GLN A 149 -15.11 7.67 -16.59
C GLN A 149 -14.17 7.41 -17.75
N ALA A 150 -14.00 6.13 -18.10
CA ALA A 150 -13.22 5.79 -19.28
C ALA A 150 -14.03 6.15 -20.55
N PRO A 151 -13.54 7.06 -21.42
CA PRO A 151 -14.23 7.44 -22.64
C PRO A 151 -14.42 6.24 -23.57
N ALA A 152 -15.62 6.11 -24.14
CA ALA A 152 -15.93 5.00 -25.03
C ALA A 152 -15.07 5.03 -26.30
N GLY A 153 -14.49 3.88 -26.66
CA GLY A 153 -13.75 3.70 -27.91
C GLY A 153 -12.31 4.24 -27.91
N VAL A 154 -11.75 4.60 -26.75
CA VAL A 154 -10.33 4.91 -26.60
C VAL A 154 -9.54 3.61 -26.40
N ASP A 155 -8.60 3.33 -27.29
CA ASP A 155 -7.60 2.27 -27.09
C ASP A 155 -6.41 2.82 -26.28
N ALA A 156 -6.53 2.73 -24.96
CA ALA A 156 -5.51 3.21 -24.03
C ALA A 156 -4.55 2.10 -23.57
N GLN A 157 -4.42 0.98 -24.30
CA GLN A 157 -3.63 -0.16 -23.84
C GLN A 157 -2.13 0.17 -23.72
N ALA A 158 -1.58 0.96 -24.66
CA ALA A 158 -0.19 1.41 -24.62
C ALA A 158 0.05 2.38 -23.45
N LEU A 159 -0.89 3.31 -23.25
CA LEU A 159 -0.86 4.25 -22.13
C LEU A 159 -0.88 3.50 -20.79
N LEU A 160 -1.80 2.55 -20.63
CA LEU A 160 -1.92 1.72 -19.45
C LEU A 160 -0.63 0.98 -19.10
N GLN A 161 0.11 0.49 -20.09
CA GLN A 161 1.39 -0.20 -19.85
C GLN A 161 2.46 0.74 -19.27
N LEU A 162 2.57 1.96 -19.81
CA LEU A 162 3.49 2.98 -19.30
C LEU A 162 3.10 3.42 -17.88
N VAL A 163 1.81 3.68 -17.65
CA VAL A 163 1.30 4.04 -16.32
C VAL A 163 1.54 2.91 -15.30
N GLN A 164 1.32 1.65 -15.66
CA GLN A 164 1.60 0.51 -14.78
C GLN A 164 3.09 0.31 -14.49
N ARG A 165 3.97 0.62 -15.45
CA ARG A 165 5.42 0.64 -15.23
C ARG A 165 5.76 1.65 -14.14
N ARG A 166 5.29 2.89 -14.27
CA ARG A 166 5.55 3.95 -13.27
C ARG A 166 4.94 3.62 -11.91
N PHE A 167 3.69 3.15 -11.90
CA PHE A 167 3.03 2.73 -10.66
C PHE A 167 3.83 1.64 -9.92
N THR A 168 4.37 0.65 -10.64
CA THR A 168 5.16 -0.42 -10.03
C THR A 168 6.47 0.10 -9.44
N GLU A 169 7.13 1.01 -10.14
CA GLU A 169 8.37 1.68 -9.69
C GLU A 169 8.13 2.52 -8.43
N LEU A 170 7.16 3.43 -8.46
CA LEU A 170 6.77 4.26 -7.31
C LEU A 170 6.39 3.40 -6.11
N ARG A 171 5.56 2.37 -6.34
CA ARG A 171 5.12 1.47 -5.27
C ARG A 171 6.29 0.76 -4.60
N GLN A 172 7.28 0.34 -5.38
CA GLN A 172 8.48 -0.30 -4.82
C GLN A 172 9.31 0.71 -4.02
N ALA A 173 9.59 1.88 -4.58
CA ALA A 173 10.36 2.93 -3.90
C ALA A 173 9.70 3.34 -2.58
N ILE A 174 8.39 3.62 -2.59
CA ILE A 174 7.63 4.00 -1.41
C ILE A 174 7.60 2.86 -0.37
N ALA A 175 7.40 1.61 -0.79
CA ALA A 175 7.40 0.47 0.12
C ALA A 175 8.74 0.28 0.85
N ASP A 176 9.85 0.52 0.13
CA ASP A 176 11.21 0.40 0.63
C ASP A 176 11.74 1.69 1.30
N ARG A 177 10.91 2.74 1.38
CA ARG A 177 11.29 4.09 1.84
C ARG A 177 12.52 4.63 1.10
N GLN A 178 12.60 4.34 -0.18
CA GLN A 178 13.61 4.87 -1.07
C GLN A 178 13.13 6.18 -1.67
N TRP A 179 14.08 7.08 -1.90
CA TRP A 179 13.86 8.29 -2.67
C TRP A 179 13.37 7.93 -4.08
N PHE A 180 12.45 8.73 -4.63
CA PHE A 180 12.02 8.65 -6.01
C PHE A 180 12.04 10.03 -6.63
N ASP A 181 12.25 10.13 -7.94
CA ASP A 181 12.21 11.41 -8.66
C ASP A 181 10.78 11.68 -9.14
N PRO A 182 10.04 12.64 -8.54
CA PRO A 182 8.71 13.00 -9.01
C PRO A 182 8.79 13.64 -10.40
N TRP A 183 7.75 13.47 -11.20
CA TRP A 183 7.68 14.09 -12.53
C TRP A 183 7.19 15.53 -12.45
N VAL A 184 8.10 16.42 -12.09
CA VAL A 184 7.89 17.88 -12.08
C VAL A 184 8.64 18.49 -13.27
N PHE A 185 7.97 19.39 -13.98
CA PHE A 185 8.52 20.07 -15.16
C PHE A 185 8.49 21.58 -14.89
N GLU A 186 9.64 22.23 -15.06
CA GLU A 186 9.72 23.70 -14.98
C GLU A 186 8.70 24.33 -15.93
N LEU A 187 7.97 25.30 -15.40
CA LEU A 187 7.02 26.11 -16.14
C LEU A 187 7.75 27.31 -16.76
N ASP A 188 7.06 28.42 -16.96
CA ASP A 188 7.71 29.66 -17.40
C ASP A 188 8.73 30.17 -16.35
N GLU A 189 9.64 31.06 -16.77
CA GLU A 189 10.69 31.61 -15.90
C GLU A 189 10.11 32.48 -14.76
N GLU A 190 8.84 32.85 -14.85
CA GLU A 190 8.13 33.64 -13.85
C GLU A 190 7.40 32.79 -12.79
N ALA A 191 7.22 31.49 -13.04
CA ALA A 191 6.53 30.57 -12.14
C ALA A 191 7.31 30.37 -10.84
N SER A 192 6.61 30.43 -9.71
CA SER A 192 7.21 30.09 -8.42
C SER A 192 7.49 28.58 -8.32
N PRO A 193 8.35 28.15 -7.38
CA PRO A 193 8.49 26.73 -7.05
C PRO A 193 7.15 26.06 -6.74
N SER A 194 6.26 26.76 -6.02
CA SER A 194 4.91 26.29 -5.71
C SER A 194 4.05 26.08 -6.96
N ASP A 195 4.04 27.05 -7.89
CA ASP A 195 3.28 26.93 -9.15
C ASP A 195 3.78 25.72 -9.97
N THR A 196 5.09 25.47 -9.92
CA THR A 196 5.74 24.39 -10.67
C THR A 196 5.37 23.00 -10.13
N VAL A 197 5.26 22.83 -8.82
CA VAL A 197 4.86 21.54 -8.20
C VAL A 197 3.35 21.36 -8.10
N LEU A 198 2.57 22.44 -8.23
CA LEU A 198 1.12 22.43 -8.07
C LEU A 198 0.41 21.33 -8.89
N PRO A 199 0.72 21.07 -10.18
CA PRO A 199 0.08 19.98 -10.91
C PRO A 199 0.30 18.61 -10.25
N TRP A 200 1.50 18.34 -9.75
CA TRP A 200 1.79 17.10 -9.04
C TRP A 200 0.95 16.99 -7.76
N VAL A 201 0.87 18.07 -6.99
CA VAL A 201 0.06 18.15 -5.76
C VAL A 201 -1.43 17.97 -6.05
N ALA A 202 -1.94 18.61 -7.11
CA ALA A 202 -3.34 18.49 -7.53
C ALA A 202 -3.70 17.04 -7.89
N GLY A 203 -2.80 16.32 -8.56
CA GLY A 203 -2.95 14.89 -8.80
C GLY A 203 -3.03 14.07 -7.52
N PHE A 204 -2.15 14.34 -6.55
CA PHE A 204 -2.20 13.70 -5.24
C PHE A 204 -3.52 14.00 -4.50
N ALA A 205 -3.95 15.26 -4.49
CA ALA A 205 -5.19 15.72 -3.88
C ALA A 205 -6.41 15.00 -4.48
N LEU A 206 -6.49 14.92 -5.82
CA LEU A 206 -7.53 14.16 -6.52
C LEU A 206 -7.60 12.71 -6.05
N ALA A 207 -6.45 12.03 -5.97
CA ALA A 207 -6.43 10.63 -5.52
C ALA A 207 -6.96 10.47 -4.09
N THR A 208 -6.65 11.40 -3.20
CA THR A 208 -7.08 11.34 -1.80
C THR A 208 -8.54 11.75 -1.58
N ASP A 209 -9.07 12.61 -2.44
CA ASP A 209 -10.50 12.95 -2.45
C ASP A 209 -11.35 11.75 -2.93
N VAL A 210 -10.97 11.18 -4.07
CA VAL A 210 -11.66 10.01 -4.67
C VAL A 210 -11.49 8.76 -3.80
N PHE A 211 -10.31 8.56 -3.20
CA PHE A 211 -10.01 7.44 -2.32
C PHE A 211 -9.67 7.95 -0.91
N PRO A 212 -10.66 8.05 0.01
CA PRO A 212 -10.48 8.68 1.31
C PRO A 212 -9.83 7.77 2.36
N GLY A 213 -9.22 6.65 1.95
CA GLY A 213 -8.65 5.67 2.87
C GLY A 213 -7.50 6.25 3.69
N LEU A 214 -6.62 7.02 3.04
CA LEU A 214 -5.52 7.74 3.70
C LEU A 214 -6.06 8.76 4.71
N MET A 215 -7.02 9.59 4.30
CA MET A 215 -7.63 10.63 5.14
C MET A 215 -8.45 10.07 6.32
N GLY A 216 -8.78 8.78 6.28
CA GLY A 216 -9.42 8.08 7.40
C GLY A 216 -8.46 7.58 8.49
N LEU A 217 -7.15 7.87 8.41
CA LEU A 217 -6.17 7.53 9.44
C LEU A 217 -6.14 8.59 10.56
N ASP A 218 -5.22 8.43 11.52
CA ASP A 218 -5.07 9.39 12.63
C ASP A 218 -4.55 10.74 12.09
N GLU A 219 -5.44 11.74 12.10
CA GLU A 219 -5.18 13.10 11.62
C GLU A 219 -3.87 13.67 12.17
N SER A 220 -3.56 13.45 13.46
CA SER A 220 -2.35 13.99 14.10
C SER A 220 -1.05 13.44 13.53
N GLN A 221 -1.10 12.28 12.86
CA GLN A 221 0.05 11.70 12.18
C GLN A 221 0.14 12.14 10.70
N LEU A 222 -0.94 12.70 10.15
CA LEU A 222 -1.03 13.15 8.78
C LEU A 222 -0.83 14.66 8.64
N THR A 223 -1.14 15.47 9.67
CA THR A 223 -1.12 16.94 9.60
C THR A 223 0.18 17.49 9.05
N GLU A 224 1.33 17.16 9.66
CA GLU A 224 2.64 17.67 9.23
C GLU A 224 2.99 17.32 7.77
N PRO A 225 2.93 16.04 7.33
CA PRO A 225 3.25 15.74 5.94
C PRO A 225 2.18 16.20 4.94
N LEU A 226 0.90 16.25 5.31
CA LEU A 226 -0.13 16.83 4.44
C LEU A 226 0.04 18.34 4.29
N ALA A 227 0.46 19.05 5.35
CA ALA A 227 0.73 20.49 5.27
C ALA A 227 1.83 20.79 4.25
N GLN A 228 2.91 20.00 4.23
CA GLN A 228 3.98 20.11 3.24
C GLN A 228 3.49 19.90 1.79
N LEU A 229 2.51 19.02 1.57
CA LEU A 229 1.95 18.82 0.22
C LEU A 229 0.94 19.90 -0.13
N TYR A 230 0.05 20.25 0.78
CA TYR A 230 -1.10 21.11 0.51
C TYR A 230 -0.84 22.60 0.70
N MET A 231 0.34 23.01 1.19
CA MET A 231 0.75 24.43 1.19
C MET A 231 0.78 25.08 -0.20
N HIS A 232 0.78 24.27 -1.26
CA HIS A 232 0.74 24.73 -2.64
C HIS A 232 -0.68 24.97 -3.17
N LEU A 233 -1.71 24.49 -2.46
CA LEU A 233 -3.12 24.67 -2.82
C LEU A 233 -3.66 26.01 -2.29
N ASP A 234 -4.78 26.46 -2.86
CA ASP A 234 -5.54 27.56 -2.27
C ASP A 234 -6.12 27.10 -0.92
N PRO A 235 -5.90 27.83 0.20
CA PRO A 235 -6.51 27.51 1.48
C PRO A 235 -8.03 27.36 1.43
N ASP A 236 -8.71 28.06 0.51
CA ASP A 236 -10.16 27.97 0.35
C ASP A 236 -10.62 26.60 -0.21
N ASP A 237 -9.72 25.83 -0.85
CA ASP A 237 -9.99 24.47 -1.33
C ASP A 237 -9.87 23.40 -0.21
N LEU A 238 -9.33 23.76 0.95
CA LEU A 238 -9.11 22.86 2.10
C LEU A 238 -10.27 22.98 3.10
N GLU A 239 -11.42 22.41 2.74
CA GLU A 239 -12.62 22.44 3.59
C GLU A 239 -12.45 21.62 4.89
N ASP A 240 -13.02 22.12 6.00
CA ASP A 240 -13.08 21.45 7.31
C ASP A 240 -11.71 20.99 7.88
N ALA A 241 -10.61 21.66 7.54
CA ALA A 241 -9.24 21.24 7.85
C ALA A 241 -8.48 22.21 8.79
N ASP A 242 -9.12 22.72 9.85
CA ASP A 242 -8.56 23.76 10.75
C ASP A 242 -7.13 23.45 11.24
N ALA A 243 -6.86 22.23 11.70
CA ALA A 243 -5.54 21.85 12.21
C ALA A 243 -4.47 21.79 11.11
N LEU A 244 -4.87 21.41 9.90
CA LEU A 244 -3.99 21.41 8.73
C LEU A 244 -3.69 22.83 8.27
N LEU A 245 -4.71 23.70 8.23
CA LEU A 245 -4.54 25.11 7.87
C LEU A 245 -3.63 25.83 8.87
N GLU A 246 -3.79 25.60 10.17
CA GLU A 246 -2.89 26.14 11.21
C GLU A 246 -1.43 25.69 11.00
N GLU A 247 -1.22 24.42 10.63
CA GLU A 247 0.11 23.91 10.31
C GLU A 247 0.68 24.56 9.03
N ILE A 248 -0.12 24.67 7.95
CA ILE A 248 0.29 25.32 6.69
C ILE A 248 0.69 26.78 6.91
N GLU A 249 -0.10 27.54 7.69
CA GLU A 249 0.21 28.95 8.02
C GLU A 249 1.55 29.11 8.76
N SER A 250 2.04 28.05 9.41
CA SER A 250 3.32 28.03 10.11
C SER A 250 4.52 27.71 9.21
N LEU A 251 4.28 27.16 8.01
CA LEU A 251 5.31 26.78 7.06
C LEU A 251 5.83 27.99 6.27
N GLU A 252 7.12 27.96 5.96
CA GLU A 252 7.73 28.88 5.00
C GLU A 252 7.65 28.26 3.60
N PRO A 253 7.12 28.98 2.59
CA PRO A 253 7.13 28.50 1.21
C PRO A 253 8.55 28.20 0.71
N PRO A 254 8.74 27.17 -0.13
CA PRO A 254 10.07 26.87 -0.68
C PRO A 254 10.58 28.02 -1.54
N GLU A 255 11.84 28.41 -1.35
CA GLU A 255 12.48 29.47 -2.15
C GLU A 255 12.92 28.93 -3.51
N GLU A 256 13.27 27.65 -3.57
CA GLU A 256 13.84 26.99 -4.75
C GLU A 256 13.06 25.73 -5.15
N LEU A 257 13.08 25.40 -6.44
CA LEU A 257 12.35 24.23 -6.97
C LEU A 257 12.85 22.90 -6.37
N ASP A 258 14.15 22.75 -6.16
CA ASP A 258 14.74 21.56 -5.55
C ASP A 258 14.18 21.32 -4.13
N GLU A 259 13.92 22.38 -3.36
CA GLU A 259 13.34 22.29 -2.01
C GLU A 259 11.87 21.86 -2.05
N ALA A 260 11.11 22.41 -3.00
CA ALA A 260 9.73 22.00 -3.23
C ALA A 260 9.66 20.51 -3.61
N VAL A 261 10.48 20.07 -4.56
CA VAL A 261 10.58 18.67 -4.99
C VAL A 261 11.02 17.75 -3.84
N GLU A 262 12.00 18.18 -3.03
CA GLU A 262 12.43 17.44 -1.84
C GLU A 262 11.28 17.25 -0.86
N SER A 263 10.49 18.30 -0.64
CA SER A 263 9.35 18.29 0.27
C SER A 263 8.25 17.32 -0.20
N LEU A 264 7.95 17.26 -1.50
CA LEU A 264 6.99 16.28 -2.05
C LEU A 264 7.36 14.83 -1.69
N VAL A 265 8.62 14.46 -1.92
CA VAL A 265 9.09 13.09 -1.69
C VAL A 265 9.17 12.80 -0.19
N ARG A 266 9.72 13.72 0.60
CA ARG A 266 9.80 13.61 2.06
C ARG A 266 8.42 13.40 2.67
N ALA A 267 7.45 14.26 2.32
CA ALA A 267 6.08 14.17 2.80
C ALA A 267 5.42 12.84 2.39
N SER A 268 5.62 12.41 1.14
CA SER A 268 5.10 11.12 0.65
C SER A 268 5.64 9.92 1.46
N LEU A 269 6.93 9.94 1.82
CA LEU A 269 7.53 8.87 2.62
C LEU A 269 7.09 8.91 4.10
N LEU A 270 6.88 10.10 4.66
CA LEU A 270 6.27 10.25 5.99
C LEU A 270 4.84 9.73 6.03
N LEU A 271 4.02 10.03 5.02
CA LEU A 271 2.67 9.46 4.87
C LEU A 271 2.73 7.93 4.77
N ALA A 272 3.70 7.39 4.04
CA ALA A 272 3.87 5.95 3.90
C ALA A 272 4.16 5.27 5.25
N ASP A 273 4.86 5.92 6.19
CA ASP A 273 5.09 5.39 7.53
C ASP A 273 3.82 5.21 8.35
N VAL A 274 2.80 6.04 8.07
CA VAL A 274 1.49 5.96 8.71
C VAL A 274 0.59 4.95 8.00
N SER A 275 0.50 5.04 6.67
CA SER A 275 -0.49 4.28 5.89
C SER A 275 -0.03 2.87 5.49
N LEU A 276 1.29 2.67 5.37
CA LEU A 276 1.93 1.42 4.96
C LEU A 276 2.96 0.97 6.02
N PRO A 277 2.53 0.67 7.27
CA PRO A 277 3.45 0.35 8.35
C PRO A 277 4.23 -0.94 8.05
N GLN A 278 5.56 -0.84 8.07
CA GLN A 278 6.42 -2.01 7.90
C GLN A 278 6.27 -2.95 9.10
N ALA A 279 6.20 -4.26 8.82
CA ALA A 279 6.13 -5.26 9.88
C ALA A 279 7.37 -5.15 10.78
N ALA A 280 7.16 -4.88 12.07
CA ALA A 280 8.26 -4.86 13.02
C ALA A 280 9.05 -6.18 12.94
N PRO A 281 10.39 -6.15 12.90
CA PRO A 281 11.19 -7.36 12.86
C PRO A 281 10.81 -8.24 14.03
N ARG A 282 10.31 -9.46 13.73
CA ARG A 282 9.94 -10.43 14.76
C ARG A 282 11.15 -10.63 15.68
N PRO A 283 11.03 -10.47 17.00
CA PRO A 283 12.14 -10.74 17.90
C PRO A 283 12.57 -12.19 17.66
N ALA A 284 13.84 -12.37 17.28
CA ALA A 284 14.42 -13.69 17.08
C ALA A 284 14.16 -14.49 18.35
N GLY A 285 13.25 -15.47 18.25
CA GLY A 285 12.86 -16.29 19.38
C GLY A 285 14.12 -16.86 20.00
N ARG A 286 14.43 -16.43 21.22
CA ARG A 286 15.55 -16.95 22.01
C ARG A 286 15.39 -18.46 22.05
N GLY A 287 16.20 -19.16 21.27
CA GLY A 287 16.21 -20.62 21.20
C GLY A 287 16.39 -21.15 22.60
N GLY A 288 15.30 -21.59 23.23
CA GLY A 288 15.35 -22.27 24.51
C GLY A 288 16.18 -23.55 24.35
N PRO A 289 17.02 -23.91 25.33
CA PRO A 289 17.78 -25.14 25.24
C PRO A 289 16.80 -26.31 25.14
N ARG A 290 16.90 -27.10 24.07
CA ARG A 290 16.17 -28.37 23.91
C ARG A 290 16.57 -29.30 25.06
N SER A 291 15.68 -29.46 26.04
CA SER A 291 15.83 -30.40 27.16
C SER A 291 15.08 -31.71 26.88
N GLY A 292 15.84 -32.83 26.93
CA GLY A 292 15.38 -34.22 27.16
C GLY A 292 14.59 -34.88 26.02
N GLY A 293 14.82 -36.13 25.58
CA GLY A 293 15.59 -37.31 25.99
C GLY A 293 15.30 -38.42 24.94
N PRO A 294 15.43 -39.75 25.20
CA PRO A 294 15.93 -40.44 26.39
C PRO A 294 17.11 -41.40 26.12
N ARG A 295 17.76 -41.80 27.21
CA ARG A 295 18.83 -42.81 27.28
C ARG A 295 18.27 -44.22 27.05
N SER A 296 18.92 -45.01 26.20
CA SER A 296 18.68 -46.44 26.01
C SER A 296 19.28 -47.25 27.18
N GLY A 297 18.42 -47.78 28.04
CA GLY A 297 18.78 -48.78 29.06
C GLY A 297 18.43 -50.19 28.56
N GLY A 298 19.43 -51.07 28.48
CA GLY A 298 19.26 -52.47 28.11
C GLY A 298 18.65 -53.33 29.24
N PRO A 299 18.13 -54.53 28.92
CA PRO A 299 17.43 -55.36 29.90
C PRO A 299 18.40 -56.24 30.69
N ARG A 300 18.18 -56.36 31.99
CA ARG A 300 18.71 -57.46 32.81
C ARG A 300 17.57 -58.16 33.54
N SER A 301 17.46 -59.45 33.22
CA SER A 301 16.55 -60.43 33.76
C SER A 301 17.09 -61.06 35.05
N GLY A 302 16.16 -61.50 35.92
CA GLY A 302 16.37 -62.65 36.82
C GLY A 302 16.63 -62.34 38.29
N GLY A 303 15.63 -62.61 39.14
CA GLY A 303 15.81 -62.81 40.61
C GLY A 303 16.50 -64.17 40.93
N PRO A 304 16.45 -64.71 42.18
CA PRO A 304 15.23 -64.73 43.01
C PRO A 304 15.36 -64.81 44.56
N HIS A 305 14.19 -64.77 45.20
CA HIS A 305 13.72 -65.49 46.41
C HIS A 305 13.98 -65.03 47.87
N SER A 306 12.91 -65.32 48.64
CA SER A 306 12.73 -65.40 50.10
C SER A 306 12.52 -64.07 50.86
N GLY A 307 11.56 -63.89 51.75
CA GLY A 307 10.46 -64.74 52.21
C GLY A 307 9.91 -64.21 53.54
N GLY A 308 8.58 -64.00 53.62
CA GLY A 308 7.79 -64.14 54.85
C GLY A 308 7.79 -63.03 55.91
N PRO A 309 6.77 -63.01 56.82
CA PRO A 309 6.03 -61.78 57.10
C PRO A 309 5.99 -61.36 58.59
N GLY A 310 5.74 -60.06 58.83
CA GLY A 310 5.56 -59.49 60.17
C GLY A 310 4.28 -58.65 60.30
N ARG A 311 3.27 -59.24 60.95
CA ARG A 311 2.01 -58.69 61.51
C ARG A 311 2.19 -57.27 62.10
N GLY A 312 1.40 -56.24 61.76
CA GLY A 312 0.04 -55.89 62.24
C GLY A 312 0.11 -54.73 63.28
N PRO A 313 -0.98 -54.08 63.76
CA PRO A 313 -2.25 -53.68 63.15
C PRO A 313 -2.59 -52.15 63.29
N SER A 314 -3.34 -51.62 62.31
CA SER A 314 -4.49 -50.67 62.35
C SER A 314 -4.54 -49.46 63.37
N PRO A 315 -5.66 -48.70 63.49
CA PRO A 315 -5.82 -47.39 62.83
C PRO A 315 -6.34 -46.28 63.80
N ARG A 316 -6.83 -45.16 63.21
CA ARG A 316 -7.59 -44.02 63.78
C ARG A 316 -6.70 -42.80 64.09
N GLY A 317 -7.09 -41.57 63.77
CA GLY A 317 -8.32 -41.05 63.19
C GLY A 317 -8.30 -39.52 63.24
N ARG A 318 -8.96 -38.91 62.26
CA ARG A 318 -9.66 -37.60 62.26
C ARG A 318 -9.29 -36.61 63.37
N ARG A 319 -8.78 -35.44 62.99
CA ARG A 319 -9.58 -34.21 62.76
C ARG A 319 -8.69 -33.13 62.15
#